data_AF-A0A651EY96-F1
#
_entry.id   AF-A0A651EY96-F1
#
_cell.length_a   1.000
_cell.length_b   1.000
_cell.length_c   1.000
_cell.angle_alpha   90.00
_cell.angle_beta   90.00
_cell.angle_gamma   90.00
#
_symmetry.space_group_name_H-M   'P 1'
#
loop_
_entity.id
_entity.type
_entity.pdbx_description
1 polymer ?
#
loop_
_entity_poly.entity_id
_entity_poly.type
_entity_poly.pdbx_seq_one_letter_code
_entity_poly.pdbx_strand_id
1 'polypeptide(L)'
;MRKLSASRGLTTVRGKHILRNAVPRKDCVLPKEETRMRNGRLLRVVASLTFVFLAAPLFSQTTSSPTNIQTIVLANFTEEEDIQWSVSGSHFIASQLDFPRVGYFPVGPDALYLVGPERERSSLGINAAFNRRGFNYLELTPVETNEDGDEVESALPIPGRASHIDVWVWGSNYDMYVDVHVRDFRGIVHVLRMGDLNFAGWRNLRTQIPSRIPQSQVTLPRFQPLELVRIVVWTRPSTAVNNFYVYFDEIRVMTDLYEAPFDGSDLANPGFVEDLWTNGNNE
;
A
#
# COMPACT_ATOMS: atom_id res chain seq x y z
N MET A 1 63.04 40.96 -13.82
CA MET A 1 64.14 40.97 -12.83
C MET A 1 63.97 39.77 -11.90
N ARG A 2 64.95 38.86 -11.87
CA ARG A 2 65.31 37.86 -10.83
C ARG A 2 64.24 36.86 -10.35
N LYS A 3 64.52 35.59 -10.03
CA LYS A 3 65.58 34.57 -10.20
C LYS A 3 64.99 33.35 -9.44
N LEU A 4 64.81 32.19 -10.06
CA LEU A 4 65.65 30.97 -9.95
C LEU A 4 65.64 30.18 -8.61
N SER A 5 65.60 28.85 -8.81
CA SER A 5 66.20 27.74 -8.03
C SER A 5 65.32 27.10 -6.95
N ALA A 6 64.91 25.83 -7.02
CA ALA A 6 65.57 24.54 -7.33
C ALA A 6 66.55 24.04 -6.26
N SER A 7 66.34 22.80 -5.79
CA SER A 7 67.31 21.90 -5.13
C SER A 7 66.59 20.57 -4.82
N ARG A 8 66.82 19.48 -5.58
CA ARG A 8 67.83 18.41 -5.38
C ARG A 8 67.46 17.43 -4.22
N GLY A 9 67.63 16.11 -4.34
CA GLY A 9 68.57 15.41 -5.19
C GLY A 9 68.38 13.90 -5.38
N LEU A 10 69.28 13.45 -6.24
CA LEU A 10 69.53 12.16 -6.90
C LEU A 10 70.40 11.23 -6.03
N THR A 11 70.29 9.90 -6.21
CA THR A 11 71.41 8.92 -6.31
C THR A 11 70.78 7.53 -6.52
N THR A 12 70.92 6.76 -7.62
CA THR A 12 72.07 6.21 -8.38
C THR A 12 73.10 5.46 -7.54
N VAL A 13 73.29 4.15 -7.79
CA VAL A 13 74.57 3.40 -8.00
C VAL A 13 74.20 2.01 -8.61
N ARG A 14 74.53 1.70 -9.89
CA ARG A 14 75.69 0.89 -10.40
C ARG A 14 75.79 -0.50 -9.73
N GLY A 15 75.84 -1.67 -10.37
CA GLY A 15 76.30 -2.10 -11.69
C GLY A 15 77.48 -3.08 -11.54
N LYS A 16 77.39 -4.33 -12.05
CA LYS A 16 78.48 -5.07 -12.76
C LYS A 16 78.19 -6.57 -12.94
N HIS A 17 78.40 -7.02 -14.17
CA HIS A 17 78.66 -8.39 -14.61
C HIS A 17 79.93 -9.00 -13.98
N ILE A 18 80.00 -10.34 -13.88
CA ILE A 18 81.09 -11.21 -14.39
C ILE A 18 80.69 -12.69 -14.25
N LEU A 19 80.99 -13.48 -15.29
CA LEU A 19 80.79 -14.93 -15.42
C LEU A 19 82.02 -15.72 -14.92
N ARG A 20 81.77 -16.97 -14.48
CA ARG A 20 82.45 -18.26 -14.84
C ARG A 20 82.97 -19.15 -13.70
N ASN A 21 82.57 -20.42 -13.84
CA ASN A 21 83.28 -21.70 -13.63
C ASN A 21 83.20 -22.49 -12.30
N ALA A 22 82.86 -23.78 -12.50
CA ALA A 22 83.39 -25.02 -11.90
C ALA A 22 82.49 -25.85 -10.94
N VAL A 23 82.35 -27.13 -11.32
CA VAL A 23 81.67 -28.34 -10.78
C VAL A 23 82.57 -28.97 -9.68
N PRO A 24 82.13 -29.72 -8.62
CA PRO A 24 81.35 -30.98 -8.71
C PRO A 24 80.33 -31.34 -7.60
N ARG A 25 79.57 -32.42 -7.89
CA ARG A 25 78.57 -33.14 -7.08
C ARG A 25 79.02 -33.46 -5.64
N LYS A 26 78.05 -33.56 -4.73
CA LYS A 26 77.85 -34.71 -3.83
C LYS A 26 76.41 -34.73 -3.28
N ASP A 27 75.89 -35.95 -3.16
CA ASP A 27 74.51 -36.31 -2.90
C ASP A 27 74.01 -35.85 -1.52
N CYS A 28 72.76 -35.39 -1.45
CA CYS A 28 71.99 -35.35 -0.20
C CYS A 28 70.54 -35.76 -0.50
N VAL A 29 70.17 -36.92 0.05
CA VAL A 29 68.85 -37.54 0.00
C VAL A 29 67.84 -36.66 0.75
N LEU A 30 66.73 -36.31 0.10
CA LEU A 30 65.55 -35.73 0.75
C LEU A 30 64.55 -36.86 1.05
N PRO A 31 64.03 -36.98 2.29
CA PRO A 31 62.95 -37.92 2.56
C PRO A 31 61.64 -37.38 1.97
N LYS A 32 60.91 -38.28 1.31
CA LYS A 32 59.58 -38.06 0.76
C LYS A 32 58.58 -38.07 1.92
N GLU A 33 58.12 -36.90 2.36
CA GLU A 33 57.04 -36.83 3.34
C GLU A 33 55.70 -37.05 2.62
N GLU A 34 55.21 -38.27 2.75
CA GLU A 34 53.92 -38.73 2.22
C GLU A 34 52.81 -38.22 3.15
N THR A 35 52.07 -37.19 2.72
CA THR A 35 50.91 -36.67 3.45
C THR A 35 49.75 -37.66 3.35
N ARG A 36 49.74 -38.61 4.27
CA ARG A 36 48.62 -39.52 4.54
C ARG A 36 47.44 -38.73 5.11
N MET A 37 46.60 -38.17 4.22
CA MET A 37 45.32 -37.60 4.64
C MET A 37 44.42 -38.68 5.26
N ARG A 38 43.91 -38.39 6.46
CA ARG A 38 42.92 -39.21 7.19
C ARG A 38 41.59 -39.20 6.42
N ASN A 39 41.38 -40.23 5.60
CA ASN A 39 40.16 -40.46 4.77
C ASN A 39 38.83 -40.31 5.54
N GLY A 40 38.81 -40.49 6.87
CA GLY A 40 37.61 -40.35 7.69
C GLY A 40 37.13 -38.90 7.91
N ARG A 41 37.99 -37.88 7.77
CA ARG A 41 37.57 -36.47 7.92
C ARG A 41 36.96 -35.91 6.65
N LEU A 42 37.53 -36.25 5.49
CA LEU A 42 37.01 -35.83 4.19
C LEU A 42 35.62 -36.44 3.93
N LEU A 43 35.43 -37.71 4.26
CA LEU A 43 34.15 -38.40 4.08
C LEU A 43 33.02 -37.80 4.94
N ARG A 44 33.34 -37.34 6.17
CA ARG A 44 32.37 -36.67 7.04
C ARG A 44 31.99 -35.29 6.53
N VAL A 45 32.93 -34.53 5.99
CA VAL A 45 32.67 -33.21 5.39
C VAL A 45 31.80 -33.35 4.15
N VAL A 46 32.12 -34.30 3.26
CA VAL A 46 31.33 -34.56 2.05
C VAL A 46 29.92 -35.05 2.41
N ALA A 47 29.78 -35.95 3.39
CA ALA A 47 28.48 -36.42 3.86
C ALA A 47 27.64 -35.30 4.52
N SER A 48 28.27 -34.38 5.25
CA SER A 48 27.56 -33.20 5.79
C SER A 48 27.17 -32.21 4.69
N LEU A 49 28.01 -32.02 3.66
CA LEU A 49 27.70 -31.14 2.55
C LEU A 49 26.56 -31.70 1.69
N THR A 50 26.56 -33.01 1.42
CA THR A 50 25.47 -33.66 0.69
C THR A 50 24.17 -33.70 1.48
N PHE A 51 24.22 -33.84 2.82
CA PHE A 51 23.02 -33.73 3.66
C PHE A 51 22.42 -32.31 3.63
N VAL A 52 23.25 -31.27 3.64
CA VAL A 52 22.79 -29.87 3.51
C VAL A 52 22.18 -29.62 2.12
N PHE A 53 22.77 -30.16 1.05
CA PHE A 53 22.24 -30.01 -0.31
C PHE A 53 20.97 -30.83 -0.57
N LEU A 54 20.81 -32.02 0.04
CA LEU A 54 19.57 -32.81 -0.06
C LEU A 54 18.44 -32.28 0.85
N ALA A 55 18.77 -31.64 1.97
CA ALA A 55 17.76 -31.08 2.88
C ALA A 55 17.28 -29.68 2.46
N ALA A 56 18.08 -28.92 1.70
CA ALA A 56 17.70 -27.59 1.19
C ALA A 56 16.34 -27.53 0.46
N PRO A 57 15.97 -28.47 -0.44
CA PRO A 57 14.66 -28.42 -1.11
C PRO A 57 13.47 -28.73 -0.18
N LEU A 58 13.67 -29.36 0.99
CA LEU A 58 12.57 -29.59 1.96
C LEU A 58 12.14 -28.30 2.67
N PHE A 59 13.03 -27.30 2.79
CA PHE A 59 12.72 -26.00 3.40
C PHE A 59 12.20 -24.96 2.41
N SER A 60 12.23 -25.26 1.10
CA SER A 60 11.79 -24.33 0.05
C SER A 60 10.35 -24.58 -0.43
N GLN A 61 9.55 -25.36 0.30
CA GLN A 61 8.12 -25.50 0.01
C GLN A 61 7.38 -24.27 0.55
N THR A 62 7.55 -23.13 -0.12
CA THR A 62 6.56 -22.06 -0.04
C THR A 62 5.33 -22.57 -0.78
N THR A 63 4.36 -23.13 -0.05
CA THR A 63 3.00 -23.26 -0.57
C THR A 63 2.48 -21.84 -0.79
N SER A 64 2.70 -21.30 -1.99
CA SER A 64 2.04 -20.08 -2.43
C SER A 64 0.56 -20.42 -2.55
N SER A 65 -0.23 -20.06 -1.55
CA SER A 65 -1.69 -20.06 -1.69
C SER A 65 -2.04 -19.22 -2.93
N PRO A 66 -2.97 -19.66 -3.78
CA PRO A 66 -3.40 -18.85 -4.89
C PRO A 66 -3.97 -17.52 -4.38
N THR A 67 -3.73 -16.44 -5.12
CA THR A 67 -4.20 -15.09 -4.80
C THR A 67 -4.94 -14.53 -6.01
N ASN A 68 -6.04 -13.84 -5.80
CA ASN A 68 -6.82 -13.16 -6.84
C ASN A 68 -6.88 -11.66 -6.53
N ILE A 69 -5.76 -10.98 -6.81
CA ILE A 69 -5.63 -9.55 -6.57
C ILE A 69 -6.31 -8.79 -7.70
N GLN A 70 -7.32 -8.00 -7.35
CA GLN A 70 -8.05 -7.13 -8.27
C GLN A 70 -8.10 -5.71 -7.73
N THR A 71 -8.26 -4.74 -8.63
CA THR A 71 -8.58 -3.36 -8.27
C THR A 71 -10.05 -3.13 -8.58
N ILE A 72 -10.83 -2.86 -7.55
CA ILE A 72 -12.27 -2.63 -7.65
C ILE A 72 -12.54 -1.15 -7.40
N VAL A 73 -13.40 -0.57 -8.23
CA VAL A 73 -13.93 0.78 -8.03
C VAL A 73 -15.08 0.68 -7.03
N LEU A 74 -14.97 1.38 -5.90
CA LEU A 74 -16.00 1.45 -4.88
C LEU A 74 -17.00 2.57 -5.15
N ALA A 75 -16.51 3.72 -5.63
CA ALA A 75 -17.36 4.83 -5.98
C ALA A 75 -16.75 5.65 -7.12
N ASN A 76 -17.60 6.18 -8.01
CA ASN A 76 -17.19 6.96 -9.18
C ASN A 76 -17.76 8.40 -9.20
N PHE A 77 -18.56 8.78 -8.21
CA PHE A 77 -19.12 10.13 -8.05
C PHE A 77 -19.89 10.60 -9.29
N THR A 78 -20.72 9.73 -9.87
CA THR A 78 -21.66 10.09 -10.95
C THR A 78 -23.04 10.38 -10.37
N GLU A 79 -23.84 11.24 -11.03
CA GLU A 79 -25.22 11.52 -10.60
C GLU A 79 -26.13 10.28 -10.67
N GLU A 80 -25.80 9.32 -11.54
CA GLU A 80 -26.49 8.03 -11.69
C GLU A 80 -26.02 6.95 -10.71
N GLU A 81 -25.11 7.29 -9.78
CA GLU A 81 -24.63 6.34 -8.77
C GLU A 81 -25.69 6.12 -7.69
N ASP A 82 -25.90 4.87 -7.27
CA ASP A 82 -26.84 4.52 -6.19
C ASP A 82 -26.40 5.06 -4.81
N ILE A 83 -25.16 5.55 -4.72
CA ILE A 83 -24.52 6.02 -3.49
C ILE A 83 -24.57 7.55 -3.45
N GLN A 84 -25.33 8.11 -2.51
CA GLN A 84 -25.32 9.54 -2.24
C GLN A 84 -24.22 9.89 -1.22
N TRP A 85 -23.65 11.08 -1.35
CA TRP A 85 -22.59 11.56 -0.46
C TRP A 85 -23.06 12.79 0.33
N SER A 86 -23.03 12.69 1.65
CA SER A 86 -23.27 13.81 2.56
C SER A 86 -21.94 14.41 3.02
N VAL A 87 -21.88 15.75 3.07
CA VAL A 87 -20.67 16.48 3.46
C VAL A 87 -20.95 17.33 4.69
N SER A 88 -20.25 17.01 5.78
CA SER A 88 -20.38 17.70 7.06
C SER A 88 -19.09 18.40 7.45
N GLY A 89 -19.20 19.65 7.91
CA GLY A 89 -18.05 20.41 8.41
C GLY A 89 -17.95 20.39 9.92
N SER A 90 -16.73 20.60 10.44
CA SER A 90 -16.52 20.88 11.87
C SER A 90 -17.30 22.12 12.34
N HIS A 91 -17.39 22.31 13.66
CA HIS A 91 -18.14 23.41 14.29
C HIS A 91 -17.82 24.83 13.75
N PHE A 92 -16.63 25.06 13.19
CA PHE A 92 -16.22 26.36 12.67
C PHE A 92 -16.53 26.56 11.18
N ILE A 93 -17.26 25.64 10.56
CA ILE A 93 -17.70 25.80 9.18
C ILE A 93 -18.55 27.07 9.06
N ALA A 94 -18.35 27.83 7.98
CA ALA A 94 -19.01 29.10 7.75
C ALA A 94 -20.47 28.92 7.28
N SER A 95 -21.31 28.23 8.06
CA SER A 95 -22.71 27.92 7.72
C SER A 95 -23.55 29.16 7.42
N GLN A 96 -23.22 30.31 8.03
CA GLN A 96 -23.89 31.59 7.76
C GLN A 96 -23.73 32.08 6.31
N LEU A 97 -22.74 31.55 5.58
CA LEU A 97 -22.44 31.88 4.19
C LEU A 97 -22.78 30.73 3.23
N ASP A 98 -23.64 29.80 3.68
CA ASP A 98 -24.07 28.63 2.90
C ASP A 98 -22.90 27.73 2.50
N PHE A 99 -22.15 27.27 3.52
CA PHE A 99 -21.05 26.30 3.37
C PHE A 99 -21.28 25.09 4.30
N PRO A 100 -20.85 23.88 3.89
CA PRO A 100 -20.18 23.55 2.62
C PRO A 100 -21.16 23.46 1.44
N ARG A 101 -20.70 23.79 0.23
CA ARG A 101 -21.46 23.58 -1.02
C ARG A 101 -20.89 22.37 -1.73
N VAL A 102 -21.77 21.49 -2.16
CA VAL A 102 -21.42 20.23 -2.80
C VAL A 102 -22.08 20.19 -4.17
N GLY A 103 -21.40 19.62 -5.15
CA GLY A 103 -21.98 19.38 -6.46
C GLY A 103 -21.15 18.39 -7.27
N TYR A 104 -21.78 17.76 -8.24
CA TYR A 104 -21.11 16.94 -9.24
C TYR A 104 -20.74 17.80 -10.44
N PHE A 105 -19.49 17.67 -10.91
CA PHE A 105 -18.97 18.50 -11.99
C PHE A 105 -18.30 17.64 -13.07
N PRO A 106 -18.41 18.02 -14.35
CA PRO A 106 -17.85 17.27 -15.47
C PRO A 106 -16.34 17.47 -15.64
N VAL A 107 -15.59 17.30 -14.55
CA VAL A 107 -14.14 17.43 -14.48
C VAL A 107 -13.56 16.17 -13.84
N GLY A 108 -12.29 15.86 -14.12
CA GLY A 108 -11.65 14.66 -13.59
C GLY A 108 -10.17 14.56 -14.02
N PRO A 109 -9.41 13.59 -13.49
CA PRO A 109 -8.01 13.40 -13.80
C PRO A 109 -7.80 12.97 -15.26
N ASP A 110 -6.92 13.65 -15.99
CA ASP A 110 -6.60 13.25 -17.36
C ASP A 110 -6.00 11.83 -17.44
N ALA A 111 -5.19 11.43 -16.45
CA ALA A 111 -4.63 10.07 -16.37
C ALA A 111 -5.70 8.98 -16.27
N LEU A 112 -6.88 9.34 -15.77
CA LEU A 112 -7.99 8.43 -15.54
C LEU A 112 -8.87 8.27 -16.78
N TYR A 113 -9.14 9.37 -17.49
CA TYR A 113 -10.07 9.40 -18.62
C TYR A 113 -9.40 9.30 -19.99
N LEU A 114 -8.10 9.63 -20.13
CA LEU A 114 -7.41 9.53 -21.42
C LEU A 114 -6.98 8.10 -21.77
N VAL A 115 -6.71 7.28 -20.76
CA VAL A 115 -6.18 5.90 -20.92
C VAL A 115 -7.23 4.85 -20.51
N GLY A 116 -8.34 5.29 -19.91
CA GLY A 116 -9.41 4.43 -19.41
C GLY A 116 -10.50 4.12 -20.44
N PRO A 117 -11.54 3.38 -20.03
CA PRO A 117 -12.76 3.23 -20.83
C PRO A 117 -13.36 4.61 -21.12
N GLU A 118 -13.99 4.78 -22.28
CA GLU A 118 -14.75 6.00 -22.58
C GLU A 118 -15.90 6.12 -21.58
N ARG A 119 -15.87 7.17 -20.78
CA ARG A 119 -16.92 7.52 -19.83
C ARG A 119 -16.94 9.03 -19.61
N GLU A 120 -18.09 9.52 -19.19
CA GLU A 120 -18.24 10.92 -18.85
C GLU A 120 -17.39 11.27 -17.63
N ARG A 121 -16.74 12.44 -17.67
CA ARG A 121 -16.02 12.96 -16.52
C ARG A 121 -17.06 13.35 -15.49
N SER A 122 -16.91 12.85 -14.27
CA SER A 122 -17.73 13.28 -13.15
C SER A 122 -16.88 13.24 -11.90
N SER A 123 -16.94 14.31 -11.11
CA SER A 123 -16.25 14.38 -9.83
C SER A 123 -17.10 15.12 -8.82
N LEU A 124 -16.95 14.73 -7.56
CA LEU A 124 -17.56 15.41 -6.43
C LEU A 124 -16.72 16.64 -6.07
N GLY A 125 -17.27 17.82 -6.31
CA GLY A 125 -16.66 19.09 -5.92
C GLY A 125 -17.24 19.64 -4.63
N ILE A 126 -16.36 20.08 -3.74
CA ILE A 126 -16.73 20.68 -2.46
C ILE A 126 -16.09 22.05 -2.37
N ASN A 127 -16.92 23.07 -2.17
CA ASN A 127 -16.49 24.41 -1.80
C ASN A 127 -16.80 24.63 -0.31
N ALA A 128 -15.78 24.99 0.47
CA ALA A 128 -15.93 25.19 1.90
C ALA A 128 -15.11 26.38 2.40
N ALA A 129 -15.56 26.92 3.53
CA ALA A 129 -14.84 27.95 4.26
C ALA A 129 -15.05 27.76 5.77
N PHE A 130 -14.04 28.10 6.57
CA PHE A 130 -14.15 28.12 8.03
C PHE A 130 -14.01 29.54 8.57
N ASN A 131 -14.74 29.83 9.65
CA ASN A 131 -14.73 31.13 10.34
C ASN A 131 -13.38 31.42 11.02
N ARG A 132 -12.58 30.39 11.29
CA ARG A 132 -11.25 30.53 11.92
C ARG A 132 -10.29 29.44 11.47
N ARG A 133 -8.99 29.76 11.48
CA ARG A 133 -7.93 28.78 11.28
C ARG A 133 -7.85 27.83 12.48
N GLY A 134 -7.38 26.61 12.24
CA GLY A 134 -7.24 25.59 13.27
C GLY A 134 -7.22 24.19 12.65
N PHE A 135 -7.35 23.18 13.51
CA PHE A 135 -7.67 21.82 13.07
C PHE A 135 -9.17 21.71 12.85
N ASN A 136 -9.61 22.18 11.69
CA ASN A 136 -10.97 21.97 11.20
C ASN A 136 -10.98 20.77 10.28
N TYR A 137 -12.17 20.23 10.04
CA TYR A 137 -12.35 19.08 9.17
C TYR A 137 -13.62 19.20 8.33
N LEU A 138 -13.60 18.50 7.19
CA LEU A 138 -14.76 18.17 6.36
C LEU A 138 -14.84 16.65 6.27
N GLU A 139 -16.00 16.08 6.55
CA GLU A 139 -16.28 14.65 6.46
C GLU A 139 -17.19 14.41 5.25
N LEU A 140 -16.77 13.52 4.37
CA LEU A 140 -17.56 12.96 3.28
C LEU A 140 -18.02 11.58 3.73
N THR A 141 -19.32 11.41 3.91
CA THR A 141 -19.93 10.17 4.39
C THR A 141 -20.91 9.65 3.33
N PRO A 142 -20.85 8.37 2.96
CA PRO A 142 -21.87 7.78 2.12
C PRO A 142 -23.20 7.70 2.90
N VAL A 143 -24.30 8.02 2.23
CA VAL A 143 -25.64 8.00 2.81
C VAL A 143 -26.58 7.21 1.91
N GLU A 144 -27.50 6.50 2.56
CA GLU A 144 -28.63 5.84 1.91
C GLU A 144 -29.92 6.50 2.39
N THR A 145 -30.88 6.64 1.48
CA THR A 145 -32.20 7.16 1.80
C THR A 145 -33.11 5.99 2.17
N ASN A 146 -33.60 5.98 3.42
CA ASN A 146 -34.54 4.96 3.87
C ASN A 146 -35.93 5.14 3.23
N GLU A 147 -36.79 4.13 3.38
CA GLU A 147 -38.19 4.15 2.90
C GLU A 147 -39.00 5.36 3.44
N ASP A 148 -38.63 5.87 4.63
CA ASP A 148 -39.24 7.03 5.27
C ASP A 148 -38.74 8.38 4.70
N GLY A 149 -37.77 8.36 3.79
CA GLY A 149 -37.15 9.55 3.20
C GLY A 149 -36.03 10.18 4.04
N ASP A 150 -35.66 9.54 5.16
CA ASP A 150 -34.55 9.96 6.01
C ASP A 150 -33.20 9.47 5.45
N GLU A 151 -32.21 10.36 5.37
CA GLU A 151 -30.83 10.03 5.00
C GLU A 151 -30.10 9.43 6.21
N VAL A 152 -29.63 8.18 6.07
CA VAL A 152 -28.87 7.47 7.10
C VAL A 152 -27.45 7.21 6.61
N GLU A 153 -26.47 7.37 7.50
CA GLU A 153 -25.08 7.03 7.21
C GLU A 153 -24.97 5.53 6.86
N SER A 154 -24.59 5.24 5.62
CA SER A 154 -24.31 3.88 5.15
C SER A 154 -22.82 3.75 4.87
N ALA A 155 -22.19 2.73 5.43
CA ALA A 155 -20.79 2.47 5.17
C ALA A 155 -20.65 1.52 3.96
N LEU A 156 -19.75 1.84 3.03
CA LEU A 156 -19.62 1.07 1.80
C LEU A 156 -18.82 -0.21 2.05
N PRO A 157 -19.38 -1.41 1.80
CA PRO A 157 -18.67 -2.67 2.01
C PRO A 157 -17.51 -2.80 1.00
N ILE A 158 -16.33 -3.11 1.53
CA ILE A 158 -15.13 -3.35 0.75
C ILE A 158 -15.05 -4.86 0.44
N PRO A 159 -15.09 -5.26 -0.84
CA PRO A 159 -15.05 -6.66 -1.22
C PRO A 159 -13.67 -7.26 -0.99
N GLY A 160 -13.62 -8.53 -0.59
CA GLY A 160 -12.38 -9.29 -0.40
C GLY A 160 -11.44 -8.72 0.66
N ARG A 161 -10.21 -9.27 0.72
CA ARG A 161 -9.17 -8.81 1.65
C ARG A 161 -8.45 -7.58 1.08
N ALA A 162 -8.87 -6.42 1.54
CA ALA A 162 -8.35 -5.14 1.12
C ALA A 162 -6.90 -4.94 1.56
N SER A 163 -6.03 -4.61 0.60
CA SER A 163 -4.60 -4.35 0.83
C SER A 163 -4.26 -2.87 0.77
N HIS A 164 -4.91 -2.12 -0.13
CA HIS A 164 -4.70 -0.69 -0.34
C HIS A 164 -6.01 -0.03 -0.72
N ILE A 165 -6.17 1.22 -0.35
CA ILE A 165 -7.25 2.10 -0.78
C ILE A 165 -6.63 3.33 -1.44
N ASP A 166 -7.21 3.74 -2.56
CA ASP A 166 -6.80 4.92 -3.30
C ASP A 166 -7.99 5.77 -3.74
N VAL A 167 -7.78 7.07 -3.81
CA VAL A 167 -8.77 8.04 -4.25
C VAL A 167 -8.07 9.14 -5.05
N TRP A 168 -8.69 9.60 -6.13
CA TRP A 168 -8.21 10.77 -6.84
C TRP A 168 -8.69 12.03 -6.15
N VAL A 169 -7.74 12.92 -5.84
CA VAL A 169 -8.04 14.20 -5.21
C VAL A 169 -7.39 15.31 -6.02
N TRP A 170 -8.16 16.37 -6.27
CA TRP A 170 -7.62 17.61 -6.82
C TRP A 170 -7.15 18.53 -5.69
N GLY A 171 -5.87 18.89 -5.73
CA GLY A 171 -5.25 19.83 -4.82
C GLY A 171 -5.13 21.23 -5.44
N SER A 172 -5.45 22.26 -4.64
CA SER A 172 -5.19 23.68 -4.95
C SER A 172 -3.96 24.22 -4.21
N ASN A 173 -3.05 23.34 -3.78
CA ASN A 173 -1.85 23.68 -3.02
C ASN A 173 -2.12 24.30 -1.62
N TYR A 174 -3.20 23.87 -0.96
CA TYR A 174 -3.43 24.17 0.45
C TYR A 174 -2.73 23.16 1.35
N ASP A 175 -2.25 23.63 2.49
CA ASP A 175 -1.65 22.78 3.53
C ASP A 175 -2.73 22.03 4.32
N MET A 176 -3.33 21.04 3.68
CA MET A 176 -4.37 20.15 4.21
C MET A 176 -3.93 18.71 4.01
N TYR A 177 -4.62 17.77 4.67
CA TYR A 177 -4.37 16.35 4.45
C TYR A 177 -5.68 15.57 4.47
N VAL A 178 -5.67 14.41 3.82
CA VAL A 178 -6.82 13.51 3.73
C VAL A 178 -6.55 12.26 4.57
N ASP A 179 -7.54 11.90 5.38
CA ASP A 179 -7.63 10.64 6.10
C ASP A 179 -8.83 9.84 5.56
N VAL A 180 -8.71 8.53 5.56
CA VAL A 180 -9.82 7.62 5.25
C VAL A 180 -10.13 6.77 6.47
N HIS A 181 -11.42 6.64 6.79
CA HIS A 181 -11.90 5.93 7.96
C HIS A 181 -12.53 4.62 7.50
N VAL A 182 -11.98 3.51 7.98
CA VAL A 182 -12.40 2.16 7.60
C VAL A 182 -12.83 1.41 8.86
N ARG A 183 -14.02 0.81 8.84
CA ARG A 183 -14.56 0.00 9.94
C ARG A 183 -14.24 -1.47 9.71
N ASP A 184 -13.83 -2.16 10.78
CA ASP A 184 -13.71 -3.61 10.78
C ASP A 184 -15.01 -4.30 11.22
N PHE A 185 -15.08 -5.62 11.06
CA PHE A 185 -16.24 -6.42 11.48
C PHE A 185 -16.52 -6.40 12.99
N ARG A 186 -15.60 -5.85 13.81
CA ARG A 186 -15.81 -5.67 15.25
C ARG A 186 -16.44 -4.30 15.57
N GLY A 187 -16.74 -3.51 14.54
CA GLY A 187 -17.27 -2.16 14.66
C GLY A 187 -16.23 -1.09 14.99
N ILE A 188 -14.93 -1.44 14.98
CA ILE A 188 -13.86 -0.49 15.30
C ILE A 188 -13.49 0.30 14.04
N VAL A 189 -13.51 1.62 14.14
CA VAL A 189 -13.10 2.52 13.06
C VAL A 189 -11.60 2.80 13.15
N HIS A 190 -10.89 2.50 12.07
CA HIS A 190 -9.47 2.73 11.90
C HIS A 190 -9.25 3.93 10.97
N VAL A 191 -8.42 4.86 11.40
CA VAL A 191 -8.05 6.06 10.62
C VAL A 191 -6.74 5.79 9.88
N LEU A 192 -6.75 5.95 8.56
CA LEU A 192 -5.60 5.76 7.69
C LEU A 192 -5.25 7.06 6.97
N ARG A 193 -4.01 7.52 7.12
CA ARG A 193 -3.50 8.72 6.44
C ARG A 193 -3.31 8.45 4.96
N MET A 194 -3.99 9.21 4.10
CA MET A 194 -3.85 9.10 2.65
C MET A 194 -2.73 9.97 2.08
N GLY A 195 -2.62 11.22 2.54
CA GLY A 195 -1.58 12.14 2.08
C GLY A 195 -1.94 13.62 2.26
N ASP A 196 -1.00 14.49 1.91
CA ASP A 196 -1.15 15.94 1.94
C ASP A 196 -1.71 16.49 0.61
N LEU A 197 -2.44 17.60 0.66
CA LEU A 197 -3.05 18.32 -0.48
C LEU A 197 -2.23 19.53 -0.95
N ASN A 198 -0.95 19.59 -0.56
CA ASN A 198 0.01 20.63 -0.94
C ASN A 198 0.57 20.42 -2.36
N PHE A 199 -0.30 20.16 -3.32
CA PHE A 199 0.01 20.02 -4.73
C PHE A 199 -1.05 20.70 -5.60
N ALA A 200 -0.70 20.99 -6.85
CA ALA A 200 -1.61 21.55 -7.83
C ALA A 200 -2.08 20.46 -8.81
N GLY A 201 -3.39 20.39 -9.07
CA GLY A 201 -3.99 19.46 -10.02
C GLY A 201 -4.44 18.15 -9.38
N TRP A 202 -4.74 17.15 -10.22
CA TRP A 202 -5.18 15.82 -9.78
C TRP A 202 -4.01 14.93 -9.36
N ARG A 203 -4.18 14.20 -8.26
CA ARG A 203 -3.24 13.16 -7.82
C ARG A 203 -4.00 12.00 -7.19
N ASN A 204 -3.57 10.77 -7.48
CA ASN A 204 -4.04 9.58 -6.80
C ASN A 204 -3.34 9.50 -5.43
N LEU A 205 -4.11 9.68 -4.36
CA LEU A 205 -3.64 9.44 -3.00
C LEU A 205 -3.91 7.97 -2.69
N ARG A 206 -2.90 7.27 -2.16
CA ARG A 206 -2.98 5.84 -1.88
C ARG A 206 -2.40 5.54 -0.51
N THR A 207 -3.12 4.75 0.28
CA THR A 207 -2.61 4.23 1.56
C THR A 207 -2.73 2.72 1.63
N GLN A 208 -1.77 2.10 2.30
CA GLN A 208 -1.81 0.68 2.62
C GLN A 208 -2.73 0.45 3.82
N ILE A 209 -3.54 -0.61 3.76
CA ILE A 209 -4.31 -1.11 4.90
C ILE A 209 -3.38 -2.02 5.71
N PRO A 210 -3.05 -1.65 6.96
CA PRO A 210 -2.15 -2.45 7.78
C PRO A 210 -2.74 -3.84 8.11
N SER A 211 -1.89 -4.88 8.13
CA SER A 211 -2.30 -6.24 8.50
C SER A 211 -2.81 -6.40 9.94
N ARG A 212 -2.56 -5.41 10.81
CA ARG A 212 -3.14 -5.33 12.16
C ARG A 212 -4.65 -5.06 12.17
N ILE A 213 -5.21 -4.56 11.07
CA ILE A 213 -6.66 -4.39 10.91
C ILE A 213 -7.23 -5.76 10.54
N PRO A 214 -8.10 -6.35 11.38
CA PRO A 214 -8.53 -7.72 11.19
C PRO A 214 -9.57 -7.81 10.07
N GLN A 215 -9.31 -8.67 9.08
CA GLN A 215 -10.18 -8.95 7.92
C GLN A 215 -10.55 -10.44 7.82
N SER A 216 -10.26 -11.18 8.89
CA SER A 216 -10.61 -12.58 9.00
C SER A 216 -10.73 -13.01 10.44
N GLN A 217 -11.43 -14.11 10.65
CA GLN A 217 -11.61 -14.77 11.93
C GLN A 217 -11.48 -16.28 11.80
N VAL A 218 -11.40 -16.96 12.94
CA VAL A 218 -11.22 -18.43 13.00
C VAL A 218 -12.52 -19.16 12.66
N THR A 219 -13.65 -18.65 13.15
CA THR A 219 -14.98 -19.21 12.94
C THR A 219 -15.53 -18.85 11.57
N LEU A 220 -16.37 -19.70 10.97
CA LEU A 220 -17.06 -19.36 9.74
C LEU A 220 -18.16 -18.30 10.01
N PRO A 221 -18.38 -17.33 9.11
CA PRO A 221 -17.57 -17.03 7.91
C PRO A 221 -16.16 -16.51 8.26
N ARG A 222 -15.15 -17.06 7.58
CA ARG A 222 -13.74 -16.75 7.85
C ARG A 222 -13.36 -15.38 7.33
N PHE A 223 -13.80 -15.04 6.12
CA PHE A 223 -13.64 -13.72 5.56
C PHE A 223 -14.58 -12.73 6.26
N GLN A 224 -14.05 -11.54 6.56
CA GLN A 224 -14.79 -10.46 7.19
C GLN A 224 -14.48 -9.18 6.41
N PRO A 225 -15.46 -8.59 5.70
CA PRO A 225 -15.22 -7.40 4.91
C PRO A 225 -14.89 -6.20 5.81
N LEU A 226 -14.15 -5.26 5.25
CA LEU A 226 -14.02 -3.93 5.81
C LEU A 226 -15.12 -3.04 5.24
N GLU A 227 -15.45 -1.96 5.91
CA GLU A 227 -16.40 -0.96 5.40
C GLU A 227 -15.73 0.41 5.33
N LEU A 228 -15.92 1.12 4.22
CA LEU A 228 -15.53 2.52 4.11
C LEU A 228 -16.59 3.38 4.77
N VAL A 229 -16.23 4.03 5.88
CA VAL A 229 -17.17 4.85 6.67
C VAL A 229 -17.23 6.28 6.15
N ARG A 230 -16.06 6.91 5.99
CA ARG A 230 -15.96 8.31 5.56
C ARG A 230 -14.57 8.64 5.07
N ILE A 231 -14.47 9.72 4.31
CA ILE A 231 -13.22 10.39 3.97
C ILE A 231 -13.20 11.74 4.69
N VAL A 232 -12.10 12.08 5.34
CA VAL A 232 -11.98 13.30 6.13
C VAL A 232 -10.85 14.17 5.60
N VAL A 233 -11.17 15.41 5.24
CA VAL A 233 -10.18 16.43 4.89
C VAL A 233 -9.91 17.26 6.13
N TRP A 234 -8.66 17.32 6.55
CA TRP A 234 -8.20 18.09 7.70
C TRP A 234 -7.41 19.32 7.27
N THR A 235 -7.70 20.44 7.91
CA THR A 235 -6.90 21.65 7.77
C THR A 235 -5.77 21.68 8.80
N ARG A 236 -4.59 22.16 8.39
CA ARG A 236 -3.55 22.51 9.37
C ARG A 236 -3.81 23.92 9.95
N PRO A 237 -3.31 24.22 11.16
CA PRO A 237 -3.54 25.52 11.80
C PRO A 237 -2.99 26.73 11.03
N SER A 238 -1.94 26.53 10.23
CA SER A 238 -1.30 27.54 9.38
C SER A 238 -2.12 27.88 8.14
N THR A 239 -3.04 27.01 7.74
CA THR A 239 -3.68 27.01 6.41
C THR A 239 -4.69 28.12 6.30
N ALA A 240 -4.76 28.73 5.12
CA ALA A 240 -5.84 29.63 4.78
C ALA A 240 -7.13 28.81 4.61
N VAL A 241 -8.19 29.23 5.30
CA VAL A 241 -9.45 28.49 5.41
C VAL A 241 -10.62 29.22 4.75
N ASN A 242 -10.33 30.21 3.91
CA ASN A 242 -11.33 31.01 3.22
C ASN A 242 -11.61 30.44 1.82
N ASN A 243 -12.83 29.98 1.59
CA ASN A 243 -13.38 29.62 0.27
C ASN A 243 -12.40 28.79 -0.57
N PHE A 244 -12.09 27.58 -0.08
CA PHE A 244 -11.24 26.63 -0.76
C PHE A 244 -12.08 25.56 -1.46
N TYR A 245 -11.49 24.99 -2.52
CA TYR A 245 -12.12 23.96 -3.33
C TYR A 245 -11.30 22.67 -3.24
N VAL A 246 -11.99 21.56 -3.06
CA VAL A 246 -11.44 20.22 -3.17
C VAL A 246 -12.36 19.39 -4.05
N TYR A 247 -11.78 18.56 -4.91
CA TYR A 247 -12.54 17.65 -5.76
C TYR A 247 -12.07 16.22 -5.52
N PHE A 248 -13.03 15.30 -5.49
CA PHE A 248 -12.81 13.88 -5.35
C PHE A 248 -13.32 13.17 -6.59
N ASP A 249 -12.55 12.20 -7.04
CA ASP A 249 -12.92 11.31 -8.11
C ASP A 249 -12.45 9.89 -7.74
N GLU A 250 -13.13 8.91 -8.28
CA GLU A 250 -12.90 7.47 -8.21
C GLU A 250 -12.18 6.94 -6.97
N ILE A 251 -12.96 6.35 -6.06
CA ILE A 251 -12.44 5.57 -4.94
C ILE A 251 -12.19 4.14 -5.44
N ARG A 252 -10.98 3.64 -5.22
CA ARG A 252 -10.61 2.25 -5.53
C ARG A 252 -10.04 1.54 -4.32
N VAL A 253 -10.18 0.22 -4.36
CA VAL A 253 -9.50 -0.68 -3.44
C VAL A 253 -8.80 -1.78 -4.22
N MET A 254 -7.54 -2.02 -3.86
CA MET A 254 -6.81 -3.19 -4.29
C MET A 254 -7.03 -4.31 -3.27
N THR A 255 -7.73 -5.36 -3.67
CA THR A 255 -8.22 -6.42 -2.79
C THR A 255 -7.92 -7.81 -3.32
N ASP A 256 -7.72 -8.78 -2.44
CA ASP A 256 -7.67 -10.20 -2.79
C ASP A 256 -9.05 -10.84 -2.61
N LEU A 257 -9.65 -11.23 -3.73
CA LEU A 257 -10.95 -11.91 -3.77
C LEU A 257 -10.85 -13.42 -3.55
N TYR A 258 -9.63 -13.97 -3.45
CA TYR A 258 -9.48 -15.40 -3.30
C TYR A 258 -9.87 -15.86 -1.89
N GLU A 259 -10.82 -16.80 -1.84
CA GLU A 259 -11.11 -17.60 -0.67
C GLU A 259 -10.85 -19.07 -0.96
N ALA A 260 -10.15 -19.74 -0.04
CA ALA A 260 -9.86 -21.15 -0.19
C ALA A 260 -11.15 -21.96 -0.09
N PRO A 261 -11.54 -22.73 -1.13
CA PRO A 261 -12.73 -23.56 -1.05
C PRO A 261 -12.51 -24.65 -0.01
N PHE A 262 -13.58 -25.02 0.67
CA PHE A 262 -13.63 -26.13 1.61
C PHE A 262 -14.94 -26.89 1.44
N ASP A 263 -15.00 -28.13 1.91
CA ASP A 263 -16.21 -28.94 1.82
C ASP A 263 -17.36 -28.28 2.62
N GLY A 264 -18.48 -28.02 1.96
CA GLY A 264 -19.59 -27.25 2.52
C GLY A 264 -19.38 -25.73 2.52
N SER A 265 -18.58 -25.18 1.60
CA SER A 265 -18.34 -23.73 1.47
C SER A 265 -19.60 -22.89 1.36
N ASP A 266 -20.68 -23.45 0.82
CA ASP A 266 -21.96 -22.74 0.66
C ASP A 266 -22.53 -22.32 2.03
N LEU A 267 -22.31 -23.13 3.08
CA LEU A 267 -22.71 -22.83 4.46
C LEU A 267 -21.91 -21.69 5.11
N ALA A 268 -20.86 -21.19 4.45
CA ALA A 268 -20.16 -20.00 4.92
C ALA A 268 -20.94 -18.72 4.61
N ASN A 269 -21.81 -18.72 3.61
CA ASN A 269 -22.57 -17.53 3.21
C ASN A 269 -23.80 -17.37 4.13
N PRO A 270 -23.88 -16.29 4.93
CA PRO A 270 -25.01 -16.07 5.83
C PRO A 270 -26.37 -16.04 5.12
N GLY A 271 -26.45 -15.39 3.95
CA GLY A 271 -27.69 -15.30 3.20
C GLY A 271 -28.17 -16.66 2.69
N PHE A 272 -27.24 -17.50 2.22
CA PHE A 272 -27.57 -18.87 1.82
C PHE A 272 -28.08 -19.71 3.00
N VAL A 273 -27.45 -19.58 4.16
CA VAL A 273 -27.89 -20.29 5.38
C VAL A 273 -29.27 -19.80 5.81
N GLU A 274 -29.52 -18.49 5.80
CA GLU A 274 -30.82 -17.90 6.12
C GLU A 274 -31.93 -18.40 5.18
N ASP A 275 -31.65 -18.45 3.87
CA ASP A 275 -32.57 -19.00 2.87
C ASP A 275 -32.89 -20.48 3.13
N LEU A 276 -31.89 -21.29 3.49
CA LEU A 276 -32.08 -22.71 3.82
C LEU A 276 -32.98 -22.89 5.05
N TRP A 277 -32.77 -22.11 6.11
CA TRP A 277 -33.58 -22.20 7.33
C TRP A 277 -35.00 -21.63 7.15
N THR A 278 -35.16 -20.63 6.29
CA THR A 278 -36.47 -20.03 5.99
C THR A 278 -37.33 -20.95 5.13
N ASN A 279 -36.74 -21.55 4.09
CA ASN A 279 -37.48 -22.37 3.13
C ASN A 279 -37.55 -23.86 3.51
N GLY A 280 -36.55 -24.38 4.21
CA GLY A 280 -36.46 -25.81 4.57
C GLY A 280 -37.44 -26.27 5.66
N ASN A 281 -38.11 -25.36 6.35
CA ASN A 281 -39.10 -25.67 7.38
C ASN A 281 -40.56 -25.71 6.87
N ASN A 282 -40.78 -25.51 5.56
CA ASN A 282 -42.11 -25.42 4.95
C ASN A 282 -42.56 -26.73 4.23
N GLU A 283 -41.91 -27.86 4.50
CA GLU A 283 -42.30 -29.21 4.05
C GLU A 283 -42.68 -30.12 5.22
#